data_AF-A0A318NRT4-F1
#
_entry.id   AF-A0A318NRT4-F1
#
_cell.length_a   1.000
_cell.length_b   1.000
_cell.length_c   1.000
_cell.angle_alpha   90.00
_cell.angle_beta   90.00
_cell.angle_gamma   90.00
#
_symmetry.space_group_name_H-M   'P 1'
#
loop_
_entity.id
_entity.type
_entity.pdbx_description
1 polymer ?
#
loop_
_entity_poly.entity_id
_entity_poly.type
_entity_poly.pdbx_seq_one_letter_code
_entity_poly.pdbx_strand_id
1 'polypeptide(L)'
;MAQQNVKGATTKPTAASALNNGGLSDAQVYDLVRHVQLVCGGRSTGTMAPPSVPAHAEYFVLDEGDFDSLAVWVVDGWPVAASDEANWTHWQINAQ
;
A
#
# COMPACT_ATOMS: atom_id res chain seq x y z
N MET A 1 8.21 -48.12 -12.32
CA MET A 1 8.83 -46.82 -12.66
C MET A 1 7.76 -45.93 -13.27
N ALA A 2 7.46 -44.80 -12.63
CA ALA A 2 7.04 -43.52 -13.25
C ALA A 2 6.67 -42.56 -12.10
N GLN A 3 7.66 -41.86 -11.54
CA GLN A 3 7.40 -40.67 -10.72
C GLN A 3 6.84 -39.58 -11.66
N GLN A 4 5.58 -39.20 -11.47
CA GLN A 4 5.01 -38.05 -12.16
C GLN A 4 5.57 -36.76 -11.57
N ASN A 5 6.48 -36.16 -12.34
CA ASN A 5 7.08 -34.87 -12.11
C ASN A 5 6.05 -33.77 -12.44
N VAL A 6 5.34 -33.25 -11.44
CA VAL A 6 4.45 -32.10 -11.63
C VAL A 6 5.31 -30.82 -11.66
N LYS A 7 5.97 -30.59 -12.80
CA LYS A 7 6.51 -29.27 -13.17
C LYS A 7 5.34 -28.39 -13.57
N GLY A 8 4.80 -27.62 -12.62
CA GLY A 8 3.69 -26.72 -12.93
C GLY A 8 3.13 -25.94 -11.75
N ALA A 9 3.95 -25.57 -10.76
CA ALA A 9 3.63 -24.45 -9.88
C ALA A 9 4.47 -23.27 -10.34
N THR A 10 3.96 -22.51 -11.31
CA THR A 10 4.44 -21.16 -11.58
C THR A 10 4.29 -20.38 -10.29
N THR A 11 5.37 -20.23 -9.53
CA THR A 11 5.43 -19.26 -8.44
C THR A 11 5.12 -17.91 -9.06
N LYS A 12 4.02 -17.29 -8.61
CA LYS A 12 3.69 -15.88 -8.85
C LYS A 12 4.99 -15.07 -8.65
N PRO A 13 5.35 -14.15 -9.54
CA PRO A 13 6.60 -13.40 -9.37
C PRO A 13 6.50 -12.55 -8.10
N THR A 14 6.99 -13.04 -6.95
CA THR A 14 6.96 -12.35 -5.65
C THR A 14 8.11 -11.35 -5.49
N ALA A 15 8.58 -10.71 -6.57
CA ALA A 15 9.79 -9.89 -6.49
C ALA A 15 9.85 -8.72 -7.48
N ALA A 16 8.73 -8.30 -8.08
CA ALA A 16 8.71 -7.18 -9.04
C ALA A 16 8.09 -5.89 -8.48
N SER A 17 7.48 -5.89 -7.30
CA SER A 17 6.93 -4.67 -6.67
C SER A 17 8.01 -3.73 -6.13
N ALA A 18 9.23 -4.23 -5.94
CA ALA A 18 10.35 -3.49 -5.33
C ALA A 18 10.89 -2.31 -6.16
N LEU A 19 10.43 -2.10 -7.41
CA LEU A 19 10.97 -1.04 -8.29
C LEU A 19 10.06 0.18 -8.46
N ASN A 20 8.79 0.14 -8.00
CA ASN A 20 7.87 1.28 -8.15
C ASN A 20 7.75 2.17 -6.90
N ASN A 21 8.28 1.72 -5.75
CA ASN A 21 8.14 2.44 -4.47
C ASN A 21 9.38 3.28 -4.06
N GLY A 22 10.16 3.79 -5.03
CA GLY A 22 11.34 4.61 -4.72
C GLY A 22 12.43 3.90 -3.91
N GLY A 23 12.45 2.55 -3.90
CA GLY A 23 13.38 1.74 -3.13
C GLY A 23 12.83 1.23 -1.78
N LEU A 24 11.57 1.54 -1.44
CA LEU A 24 10.90 0.94 -0.29
C LEU A 24 10.47 -0.51 -0.59
N SER A 25 10.69 -1.38 0.40
CA SER A 25 10.11 -2.72 0.40
C SER A 25 8.63 -2.69 0.76
N ASP A 26 7.90 -3.71 0.34
CA ASP A 26 6.50 -3.94 0.65
C ASP A 26 6.20 -3.83 2.16
N ALA A 27 7.08 -4.38 3.01
CA ALA A 27 6.95 -4.28 4.46
C ALA A 27 7.06 -2.84 4.97
N GLN A 28 7.94 -2.02 4.38
CA GLN A 28 8.07 -0.62 4.74
C GLN A 28 6.85 0.20 4.30
N VAL A 29 6.28 -0.09 3.12
CA VAL A 29 5.03 0.54 2.67
C VAL A 29 3.89 0.19 3.64
N TYR A 30 3.79 -1.08 4.03
CA TYR A 30 2.82 -1.54 5.01
C TYR A 30 2.97 -0.82 6.37
N ASP A 31 4.20 -0.67 6.87
CA ASP A 31 4.47 0.05 8.12
C ASP A 31 4.03 1.52 8.05
N LEU A 32 4.22 2.19 6.91
CA LEU A 32 3.76 3.56 6.70
C LEU A 32 2.23 3.66 6.67
N VAL A 33 1.55 2.75 5.98
CA VAL A 33 0.08 2.66 5.99
C VAL A 33 -0.42 2.48 7.42
N ARG A 34 0.20 1.57 8.17
CA ARG A 34 -0.18 1.29 9.56
C ARG A 34 0.05 2.48 10.47
N HIS A 35 1.15 3.22 10.25
CA HIS A 35 1.40 4.46 10.97
C HIS A 35 0.26 5.47 10.78
N VAL A 36 -0.15 5.73 9.54
CA VAL A 36 -1.27 6.66 9.24
C VAL A 36 -2.55 6.20 9.94
N GLN A 37 -2.90 4.91 9.84
CA GLN A 37 -4.09 4.36 10.51
C GLN A 37 -4.05 4.59 12.03
N LEU A 38 -2.89 4.37 12.66
CA LEU A 38 -2.71 4.56 14.11
C LEU A 38 -2.83 6.03 14.51
N VAL A 39 -2.23 6.95 13.75
CA VAL A 39 -2.30 8.40 14.01
C VAL A 39 -3.74 8.90 13.87
N CYS A 40 -4.49 8.40 12.89
CA CYS A 40 -5.91 8.70 12.73
C CYS A 40 -6.80 8.02 13.78
N GLY A 41 -6.26 7.22 14.70
CA GLY A 41 -7.03 6.44 15.66
C GLY A 41 -7.99 5.44 15.01
N GLY A 42 -7.62 4.92 13.83
CA GLY A 42 -8.45 4.05 13.00
C GLY A 42 -9.60 4.74 12.28
N ARG A 43 -9.78 6.06 12.44
CA ARG A 43 -10.90 6.80 11.83
C ARG A 43 -10.60 7.10 10.38
N SER A 44 -11.43 6.59 9.47
CA SER A 44 -11.34 6.93 8.06
C SER A 44 -11.85 8.36 7.81
N THR A 45 -11.58 8.90 6.62
CA THR A 45 -12.16 10.17 6.16
C THR A 45 -13.69 10.12 6.03
N GLY A 46 -14.28 8.92 6.05
CA GLY A 46 -15.73 8.71 5.94
C GLY A 46 -16.27 8.92 4.52
N THR A 47 -15.40 9.03 3.52
CA THR A 47 -15.78 9.21 2.11
C THR A 47 -15.03 8.22 1.24
N MET A 48 -15.58 7.88 0.07
CA MET A 48 -14.89 7.13 -0.99
C MET A 48 -14.05 8.04 -1.90
N ALA A 49 -14.01 9.34 -1.61
CA ALA A 49 -13.19 10.27 -2.37
C ALA A 49 -11.73 10.12 -1.92
N PRO A 50 -10.78 10.15 -2.85
CA PRO A 50 -9.36 10.02 -2.51
C PRO A 50 -8.93 11.14 -1.54
N PRO A 51 -7.94 10.88 -0.67
CA PRO A 51 -7.48 11.86 0.30
C PRO A 51 -6.90 13.10 -0.39
N SER A 52 -7.16 14.27 0.18
CA SER A 52 -6.66 15.54 -0.36
C SER A 52 -5.20 15.75 0.07
N VAL A 53 -4.25 15.37 -0.78
CA VAL A 53 -2.81 15.44 -0.51
C VAL A 53 -2.12 16.52 -1.36
N PRO A 54 -0.95 17.04 -0.92
CA PRO A 54 -0.15 17.95 -1.74
C PRO A 54 0.26 17.32 -3.08
N ALA A 55 0.34 18.12 -4.14
CA ALA A 55 0.66 17.65 -5.49
C ALA A 55 2.07 17.05 -5.65
N HIS A 56 2.97 17.32 -4.70
CA HIS A 56 4.33 16.77 -4.66
C HIS A 56 4.45 15.55 -3.76
N ALA A 57 3.34 15.04 -3.20
CA ALA A 57 3.37 13.84 -2.38
C ALA A 57 3.77 12.62 -3.23
N GLU A 58 4.75 11.88 -2.75
CA GLU A 58 5.15 10.59 -3.32
C GLU A 58 4.07 9.57 -3.03
N TYR A 59 3.73 8.75 -4.02
CA TYR A 59 2.70 7.72 -3.93
C TYR A 59 3.35 6.35 -4.00
N PHE A 60 3.16 5.56 -2.94
CA PHE A 60 3.70 4.21 -2.83
C PHE A 60 2.56 3.22 -2.68
N VAL A 61 2.68 2.08 -3.36
CA VAL A 61 1.64 1.04 -3.40
C VAL A 61 2.23 -0.30 -3.01
N LEU A 62 1.54 -0.95 -2.09
CA LEU A 62 1.68 -2.36 -1.79
C LEU A 62 0.60 -3.12 -2.57
N ASP A 63 1.03 -3.95 -3.51
CA ASP A 63 0.16 -4.91 -4.21
C ASP A 63 0.03 -6.17 -3.34
N GLU A 64 -1.13 -6.39 -2.72
CA GLU A 64 -1.41 -7.58 -1.90
C GLU A 64 -1.97 -8.74 -2.75
N GLY A 65 -2.12 -8.54 -4.07
CA GLY A 65 -2.55 -9.53 -5.03
C GLY A 65 -3.73 -9.06 -5.88
N ASP A 66 -4.47 -10.02 -6.43
CA ASP A 66 -5.30 -9.80 -7.63
C ASP A 66 -6.48 -8.82 -7.42
N PHE A 67 -6.77 -8.41 -6.18
CA PHE A 67 -7.92 -7.56 -5.85
C PHE A 67 -7.68 -6.55 -4.71
N ASP A 68 -6.48 -6.51 -4.13
CA ASP A 68 -6.23 -5.69 -2.94
C ASP A 68 -4.88 -4.98 -3.02
N SER A 69 -4.93 -3.68 -2.76
CA SER A 69 -3.75 -2.81 -2.72
C SER A 69 -3.90 -1.80 -1.61
N LEU A 70 -2.79 -1.58 -0.90
CA LEU A 70 -2.67 -0.50 0.07
C LEU A 70 -1.79 0.59 -0.53
N ALA A 71 -2.27 1.82 -0.46
CA ALA A 71 -1.54 2.98 -0.92
C ALA A 71 -1.19 3.91 0.24
N VAL A 72 -0.05 4.59 0.13
CA VAL A 72 0.36 5.64 1.06
C VAL A 72 0.95 6.83 0.31
N TRP A 73 0.62 8.03 0.79
CA TRP A 73 1.16 9.28 0.30
C TRP A 73 2.16 9.83 1.32
N VAL A 74 3.34 10.20 0.83
CA VAL A 74 4.46 10.66 1.63
C VAL A 74 4.91 12.05 1.16
N VAL A 75 5.12 12.97 2.10
CA VAL A 75 5.62 14.33 1.84
C VAL A 75 6.90 14.50 2.64
N ASP A 76 8.01 14.80 1.96
CA ASP A 76 9.33 14.98 2.59
C ASP A 76 9.74 13.83 3.53
N GLY A 77 9.40 12.59 3.14
CA GLY A 77 9.66 11.39 3.95
C GLY A 77 8.65 11.10 5.07
N TRP A 78 7.62 11.94 5.25
CA TRP A 78 6.56 11.73 6.24
C TRP A 78 5.25 11.26 5.61
N PRO A 79 4.66 10.14 6.07
CA PRO A 79 3.38 9.69 5.55
C PRO A 79 2.25 10.62 6.00
N VAL A 80 1.42 11.08 5.06
CA VAL A 80 0.34 12.06 5.31
C VAL A 80 -1.06 11.50 5.09
N ALA A 81 -1.18 10.49 4.23
CA ALA A 81 -2.43 9.81 3.96
C ALA A 81 -2.17 8.36 3.56
N ALA A 82 -3.17 7.52 3.74
CA ALA A 82 -3.15 6.13 3.31
C ALA A 82 -4.53 5.71 2.79
N SER A 83 -4.57 4.66 1.98
CA SER A 83 -5.79 4.12 1.42
C SER A 83 -5.73 2.62 1.33
N ASP A 84 -6.85 1.99 1.63
CA ASP A 84 -7.16 0.63 1.27
C ASP A 84 -8.02 0.70 0.01
N GLU A 85 -7.46 0.25 -1.10
CA GLU A 85 -8.08 0.40 -2.42
C GLU A 85 -9.08 -0.72 -2.72
N ALA A 86 -9.11 -1.81 -1.94
CA ALA A 86 -10.12 -2.85 -2.05
C ALA A 86 -11.49 -2.40 -1.50
N ASN A 87 -11.50 -1.66 -0.39
CA ASN A 87 -12.73 -1.18 0.24
C ASN A 87 -12.94 0.34 0.14
N TRP A 88 -12.04 1.06 -0.53
CA TRP A 88 -12.02 2.52 -0.67
C TRP A 88 -12.10 3.25 0.68
N THR A 89 -11.41 2.70 1.67
CA THR A 89 -11.23 3.35 2.97
C THR A 89 -9.97 4.19 2.93
N HIS A 90 -10.13 5.48 3.23
CA HIS A 90 -9.02 6.43 3.23
C HIS A 90 -8.76 6.93 4.65
N TRP A 91 -7.50 7.15 4.98
CA TRP A 91 -7.05 7.79 6.22
C TRP A 91 -6.18 8.98 5.86
N GLN A 92 -6.36 10.09 6.56
CA GLN A 92 -5.57 11.30 6.36
C GLN A 92 -5.19 11.89 7.72
N ILE A 93 -3.90 12.14 7.90
CA ILE A 93 -3.42 12.87 9.06
C ILE A 93 -3.81 14.33 8.84
N ASN A 94 -4.80 14.81 9.58
CA ASN A 94 -5.13 16.23 9.55
C ASN A 94 -3.94 17.01 10.07
N ALA A 95 -3.33 17.84 9.21
CA ALA A 95 -2.45 18.90 9.68
C ALA A 95 -3.28 19.78 10.63
N GLN A 96 -2.88 19.83 11.90
CA GLN A 96 -3.45 20.80 12.85
C GLN A 96 -3.06 22.22 12.46
#